data_AF-A0A0H5RDU5-F1
#
_entry.id   AF-A0A0H5RDU5-F1
#
_cell.length_a   1.000
_cell.length_b   1.000
_cell.length_c   1.000
_cell.angle_alpha   90.00
_cell.angle_beta   90.00
_cell.angle_gamma   90.00
#
_symmetry.space_group_name_H-M   'P 1'
#
loop_
_entity.id
_entity.type
_entity.pdbx_description
1 polymer ?
#
loop_
_entity_poly.entity_id
_entity_poly.type
_entity_poly.pdbx_seq_one_letter_code
_entity_poly.pdbx_strand_id
1 'polypeptide(L)'
;MSPDGDCLYRFENIKDMPNLLNRYSRWQLQSTRSLQIGKGVRFVAKRCVGVLFCSLPTSACRVSALRPKQNDPNDFNISCRNGCGDTIIRQECNAKMFWIFKGNRAIVEHLGVHGHACPIVNKADHFDRAALRTIISQNPQKSAMQLVVGKPGVDGCKFSVRQLHSSFGNKDRVAYFRREILEELGVTVPCHGDMSIGLMQFHQTFGTTVVKSSSMQFSNMHISWATQFMAERVADFEDLSGRKLGEP
;
A
#
# COMPACT_ATOMS: atom_id res chain seq x y z
N MET A 1 -4.73 -11.39 12.53
CA MET A 1 -5.57 -12.16 13.48
C MET A 1 -6.90 -12.45 12.80
N SER A 2 -7.46 -13.63 13.04
CA SER A 2 -8.78 -14.04 12.56
C SER A 2 -9.57 -14.57 13.75
N PRO A 3 -10.25 -13.69 14.50
CA PRO A 3 -11.10 -14.11 15.61
C PRO A 3 -12.12 -15.14 15.12
N ASP A 4 -12.28 -16.24 15.85
CA ASP A 4 -13.30 -17.25 15.58
C ASP A 4 -13.61 -17.95 16.90
N GLY A 5 -14.89 -18.23 17.15
CA GLY A 5 -15.38 -18.61 18.47
C GLY A 5 -15.44 -17.43 19.46
N ASP A 6 -15.88 -17.71 20.68
CA ASP A 6 -16.01 -16.68 21.71
C ASP A 6 -14.63 -16.30 22.25
N CYS A 7 -14.11 -15.14 21.82
CA CYS A 7 -12.78 -14.69 22.19
C CYS A 7 -12.72 -13.20 22.52
N LEU A 8 -11.83 -12.86 23.44
CA LEU A 8 -11.63 -11.51 23.96
C LEU A 8 -10.17 -11.11 23.81
N TYR A 9 -9.93 -9.97 23.18
CA TYR A 9 -8.61 -9.37 23.03
C TYR A 9 -8.57 -8.02 23.73
N ARG A 10 -7.48 -7.79 24.46
CA ARG A 10 -7.17 -6.49 25.07
C ARG A 10 -5.90 -5.94 24.43
N PHE A 11 -5.97 -4.69 24.01
CA PHE A 11 -4.85 -3.95 23.44
C PHE A 11 -4.60 -2.71 24.30
N GLU A 12 -3.37 -2.61 24.82
CA GLU A 12 -2.91 -1.42 25.54
C GLU A 12 -2.63 -0.24 24.59
N ASN A 13 -2.31 -0.56 23.34
CA ASN A 13 -2.09 0.40 22.27
C ASN A 13 -2.90 0.01 21.02
N ILE A 14 -3.69 0.93 20.47
CA ILE A 14 -4.49 0.69 19.25
C ILE A 14 -3.60 0.33 18.05
N LYS A 15 -2.35 0.78 18.02
CA LYS A 15 -1.39 0.44 16.95
C LYS A 15 -1.10 -1.07 16.87
N ASP A 16 -1.30 -1.79 17.96
CA ASP A 16 -1.10 -3.25 18.04
C ASP A 16 -2.31 -4.05 17.50
N MET A 17 -3.37 -3.34 17.07
CA MET A 17 -4.60 -3.90 16.49
C MET A 17 -4.66 -3.76 14.93
N PRO A 18 -3.56 -3.82 14.16
CA PRO A 18 -3.58 -3.28 12.80
C PRO A 18 -4.49 -4.08 11.85
N ASN A 19 -4.57 -5.39 12.05
CA ASN A 19 -5.33 -6.31 11.18
C ASN A 19 -6.73 -6.66 11.71
N LEU A 20 -7.13 -6.16 12.88
CA LEU A 20 -8.52 -6.31 13.33
C LEU A 20 -9.38 -5.13 12.87
N LEU A 21 -8.77 -4.04 12.39
CA LEU A 21 -9.48 -2.92 11.77
C LEU A 21 -10.24 -3.36 10.50
N ASN A 22 -11.42 -2.77 10.27
CA ASN A 22 -12.45 -3.28 9.34
C ASN A 22 -11.97 -3.55 7.92
N ARG A 23 -10.92 -2.84 7.48
CA ARG A 23 -10.41 -2.91 6.11
C ARG A 23 -9.38 -4.02 5.91
N TYR A 24 -8.78 -4.51 7.01
CA TYR A 24 -7.66 -5.46 7.01
C TYR A 24 -8.01 -6.78 7.71
N SER A 25 -9.16 -6.85 8.39
CA SER A 25 -9.67 -8.12 8.94
C SER A 25 -9.88 -9.13 7.82
N ARG A 26 -9.49 -10.38 8.09
CA ARG A 26 -9.75 -11.52 7.20
C ARG A 26 -11.25 -11.74 6.99
N TRP A 27 -12.03 -11.54 8.05
CA TRP A 27 -13.48 -11.58 7.99
C TRP A 27 -14.07 -10.29 7.42
N GLN A 28 -15.18 -10.42 6.68
CA GLN A 28 -15.89 -9.27 6.17
C GLN A 28 -16.86 -8.72 7.20
N LEU A 29 -16.47 -7.64 7.87
CA LEU A 29 -17.24 -7.03 8.95
C LEU A 29 -17.97 -5.77 8.46
N GLN A 30 -19.25 -5.67 8.79
CA GLN A 30 -20.06 -4.46 8.63
C GLN A 30 -20.31 -3.84 10.00
N SER A 31 -20.07 -2.53 10.13
CA SER A 31 -20.44 -1.79 11.34
C SER A 31 -21.96 -1.65 11.39
N THR A 32 -22.57 -2.12 12.47
CA THR A 32 -24.03 -2.05 12.66
C THR A 32 -24.42 -0.89 13.57
N ARG A 33 -23.59 -0.60 14.58
CA ARG A 33 -23.85 0.47 15.55
C ARG A 33 -22.54 1.10 16.00
N SER A 34 -22.53 2.42 16.14
CA SER A 34 -21.41 3.16 16.74
C SER A 34 -21.98 4.17 17.74
N LEU A 35 -21.46 4.16 18.95
CA LEU A 35 -21.95 5.00 20.06
C LEU A 35 -20.76 5.57 20.83
N GLN A 36 -20.96 6.74 21.45
CA GLN A 36 -20.12 7.18 22.55
C GLN A 36 -20.83 6.87 23.87
N ILE A 37 -20.11 6.21 24.78
CA ILE A 37 -20.61 5.82 26.11
C ILE A 37 -19.85 6.65 27.14
N GLY A 38 -20.50 7.66 27.72
CA GLY A 38 -19.87 8.55 28.70
C GLY A 38 -18.65 9.30 28.13
N LYS A 39 -17.74 9.72 29.01
CA LYS A 39 -16.57 10.52 28.63
C LYS A 39 -15.47 9.66 28.02
N GLY A 40 -15.32 9.76 26.69
CA GLY A 40 -14.16 9.24 25.96
C GLY A 40 -14.14 7.74 25.70
N VAL A 41 -15.25 7.02 25.93
CA VAL A 41 -15.40 5.62 25.51
C VAL A 41 -16.22 5.55 24.23
N ARG A 42 -15.65 4.94 23.19
CA ARG A 42 -16.35 4.69 21.92
C ARG A 42 -16.63 3.21 21.77
N PHE A 43 -17.89 2.87 21.56
CA PHE A 43 -18.36 1.51 21.31
C PHE A 43 -18.74 1.34 19.84
N VAL A 44 -18.27 0.26 19.21
CA VAL A 44 -18.63 -0.09 17.83
C VAL A 44 -19.03 -1.55 17.76
N ALA A 45 -20.29 -1.81 17.44
CA ALA A 45 -20.80 -3.14 17.15
C ALA A 45 -20.68 -3.44 15.66
N LYS A 46 -20.29 -4.67 15.36
CA LYS A 46 -20.09 -5.19 14.01
C LYS A 46 -20.64 -6.59 13.89
N ARG A 47 -21.02 -6.95 12.68
CA ARG A 47 -21.41 -8.31 12.31
C ARG A 47 -20.58 -8.80 11.14
N CYS A 48 -20.34 -10.09 11.09
CA CYS A 48 -19.84 -10.70 9.87
C CYS A 48 -20.93 -10.67 8.80
N VAL A 49 -20.57 -10.23 7.61
CA VAL A 49 -21.46 -10.18 6.45
C VAL A 49 -21.61 -11.56 5.82
N GLY A 50 -20.64 -12.43 6.05
CA GLY A 50 -20.55 -13.74 5.43
C GLY A 50 -19.66 -13.73 4.19
N VAL A 51 -19.97 -14.62 3.26
CA VAL A 51 -19.13 -14.87 2.08
C VAL A 51 -19.97 -15.16 0.85
N LEU A 52 -19.44 -14.83 -0.33
CA LEU A 52 -20.05 -15.14 -1.62
C LEU A 52 -19.40 -16.39 -2.21
N PHE A 53 -20.20 -17.29 -2.78
CA PHE A 53 -19.74 -18.50 -3.45
C PHE A 53 -20.56 -18.73 -4.72
N CYS A 54 -19.98 -19.42 -5.70
CA CYS A 54 -20.77 -19.93 -6.81
C CYS A 54 -21.67 -21.06 -6.32
N SER A 55 -22.91 -21.15 -6.80
CA SER A 55 -23.84 -22.26 -6.54
C SER A 55 -23.25 -23.62 -6.97
N LEU A 56 -22.44 -23.65 -8.02
CA LEU A 56 -21.72 -24.85 -8.43
C LEU A 56 -20.67 -25.28 -7.39
N PRO A 57 -20.45 -26.59 -7.21
CA PRO A 57 -19.41 -27.08 -6.33
C PRO A 57 -18.04 -26.57 -6.77
N THR A 58 -17.13 -26.42 -5.79
CA THR A 58 -15.80 -25.83 -6.03
C THR A 58 -14.94 -26.64 -7.02
N SER A 59 -15.27 -27.93 -7.21
CA SER A 59 -14.68 -28.79 -8.26
C SER A 59 -15.02 -28.33 -9.68
N ALA A 60 -16.18 -27.70 -9.89
CA ALA A 60 -16.65 -27.21 -11.17
C ALA A 60 -16.41 -25.70 -11.37
N CYS A 61 -16.36 -24.92 -10.29
CA CYS A 61 -16.05 -23.49 -10.36
C CYS A 61 -15.06 -23.07 -9.27
N ARG A 62 -13.94 -22.45 -9.68
CA ARG A 62 -12.91 -21.92 -8.77
C ARG A 62 -13.34 -20.66 -8.00
N VAL A 63 -14.49 -20.07 -8.33
CA VAL A 63 -15.04 -18.92 -7.60
C VAL A 63 -15.58 -19.43 -6.26
N SER A 64 -14.70 -19.39 -5.27
CA SER A 64 -15.01 -19.72 -3.89
C SER A 64 -14.60 -18.55 -3.01
N ALA A 65 -15.38 -18.34 -1.95
CA ALA A 65 -15.08 -17.42 -0.88
C ALA A 65 -14.83 -15.94 -1.30
N LEU A 66 -15.62 -15.40 -2.23
CA LEU A 66 -15.54 -13.99 -2.59
C LEU A 66 -16.05 -13.10 -1.44
N ARG A 67 -15.45 -11.92 -1.30
CA ARG A 67 -15.78 -10.96 -0.25
C ARG A 67 -16.96 -10.06 -0.69
N PRO A 68 -18.12 -10.10 -0.01
CA PRO A 68 -19.23 -9.18 -0.28
C PRO A 68 -18.81 -7.72 -0.04
N LYS A 69 -19.56 -6.71 -0.51
CA LYS A 69 -19.32 -5.31 -0.11
C LYS A 69 -19.70 -5.11 1.37
N GLN A 70 -19.03 -4.17 2.06
CA GLN A 70 -19.27 -3.93 3.50
C GLN A 70 -20.62 -3.24 3.74
N ASN A 71 -20.94 -2.22 2.96
CA ASN A 71 -22.12 -1.38 3.19
C ASN A 71 -23.37 -1.95 2.52
N ASP A 72 -23.20 -2.55 1.34
CA ASP A 72 -24.28 -3.21 0.62
C ASP A 72 -23.91 -4.66 0.27
N PRO A 73 -24.07 -5.60 1.22
CA PRO A 73 -23.73 -7.00 1.03
C PRO A 73 -24.45 -7.71 -0.11
N ASN A 74 -25.59 -7.19 -0.55
CA ASN A 74 -26.44 -7.79 -1.56
C ASN A 74 -26.17 -7.23 -2.96
N ASP A 75 -25.43 -6.13 -3.06
CA ASP A 75 -24.94 -5.56 -4.31
C ASP A 75 -23.68 -6.31 -4.80
N PHE A 76 -23.91 -7.48 -5.37
CA PHE A 76 -22.93 -8.26 -6.12
C PHE A 76 -23.50 -8.70 -7.48
N ASN A 77 -22.61 -8.95 -8.45
CA ASN A 77 -23.05 -9.50 -9.72
C ASN A 77 -23.52 -10.94 -9.48
N ILE A 78 -24.78 -11.21 -9.78
CA ILE A 78 -25.39 -12.54 -9.62
C ILE A 78 -24.72 -13.55 -10.56
N SER A 79 -24.18 -13.15 -11.71
CA SER A 79 -23.54 -14.10 -12.62
C SER A 79 -22.06 -14.36 -12.30
N CYS A 80 -21.69 -15.64 -12.35
CA CYS A 80 -20.32 -16.14 -12.22
C CYS A 80 -19.40 -15.60 -13.31
N ARG A 81 -18.50 -14.67 -12.96
CA ARG A 81 -17.55 -14.06 -13.91
C ARG A 81 -16.47 -15.00 -14.47
N ASN A 82 -16.30 -16.20 -13.90
CA ASN A 82 -15.32 -17.18 -14.37
C ASN A 82 -15.86 -18.09 -15.49
N GLY A 83 -16.95 -17.70 -16.17
CA GLY A 83 -17.45 -18.41 -17.35
C GLY A 83 -18.29 -19.65 -17.05
N CYS A 84 -18.63 -19.91 -15.78
CA CYS A 84 -19.44 -21.05 -15.39
C CYS A 84 -20.95 -20.84 -15.61
N GLY A 85 -21.38 -19.61 -15.94
CA GLY A 85 -22.77 -19.26 -16.25
C GLY A 85 -23.74 -19.27 -15.06
N ASP A 86 -23.37 -19.91 -13.96
CA ASP A 86 -24.23 -20.05 -12.78
C ASP A 86 -24.21 -18.81 -11.86
N THR A 87 -25.03 -18.87 -10.82
CA THR A 87 -25.32 -17.78 -9.91
C THR A 87 -24.39 -17.75 -8.71
N ILE A 88 -24.08 -16.54 -8.25
CA ILE A 88 -23.37 -16.29 -7.00
C ILE A 88 -24.40 -16.20 -5.89
N ILE A 89 -24.18 -16.94 -4.82
CA ILE A 89 -25.03 -16.96 -3.63
C ILE A 89 -24.23 -16.40 -2.46
N ARG A 90 -24.91 -15.67 -1.57
CA ARG A 90 -24.34 -15.19 -0.31
C ARG A 90 -24.69 -16.15 0.82
N GLN A 91 -23.67 -16.68 1.48
CA GLN A 91 -23.82 -17.36 2.76
C GLN A 91 -23.73 -16.31 3.85
N GLU A 92 -24.81 -16.11 4.60
CA GLU A 92 -24.81 -15.19 5.72
C GLU A 92 -24.06 -15.78 6.93
N CYS A 93 -23.65 -14.90 7.85
CA CYS A 93 -22.95 -15.28 9.07
C CYS A 93 -23.59 -14.63 10.30
N ASN A 94 -23.63 -15.37 11.40
CA ASN A 94 -24.19 -14.91 12.66
C ASN A 94 -23.14 -14.37 13.64
N ALA A 95 -21.85 -14.47 13.31
CA ALA A 95 -20.76 -14.01 14.16
C ALA A 95 -20.79 -12.47 14.33
N LYS A 96 -20.52 -12.02 15.56
CA LYS A 96 -20.57 -10.61 15.97
C LYS A 96 -19.25 -10.19 16.59
N MET A 97 -18.93 -8.91 16.46
CA MET A 97 -17.77 -8.30 17.12
C MET A 97 -18.15 -6.98 17.77
N PHE A 98 -17.62 -6.75 18.96
CA PHE A 98 -17.79 -5.52 19.72
C PHE A 98 -16.43 -4.91 20.02
N TRP A 99 -16.29 -3.65 19.66
CA TRP A 99 -15.04 -2.90 19.89
C TRP A 99 -15.31 -1.79 20.87
N ILE A 100 -14.56 -1.79 21.96
CA ILE A 100 -14.63 -0.78 23.01
C ILE A 100 -13.30 -0.04 23.01
N PHE A 101 -13.32 1.25 22.67
CA PHE A 101 -12.14 2.11 22.65
C PHE A 101 -12.18 3.09 23.82
N LYS A 102 -11.05 3.29 24.49
CA LYS A 102 -10.86 4.34 25.50
C LYS A 102 -9.46 4.94 25.37
N GLY A 103 -9.37 6.16 24.83
CA GLY A 103 -8.08 6.77 24.50
C GLY A 103 -7.29 5.89 23.53
N ASN A 104 -6.09 5.46 23.94
CA ASN A 104 -5.23 4.59 23.14
C ASN A 104 -5.42 3.07 23.42
N ARG A 105 -6.38 2.68 24.26
CA ARG A 105 -6.66 1.28 24.59
C ARG A 105 -7.88 0.78 23.84
N ALA A 106 -7.90 -0.51 23.52
CA ALA A 106 -9.03 -1.17 22.88
C ALA A 106 -9.31 -2.55 23.50
N ILE A 107 -10.58 -2.89 23.64
CA ILE A 107 -11.06 -4.24 23.90
C ILE A 107 -11.85 -4.68 22.67
N VAL A 108 -11.56 -5.87 22.17
CA VAL A 108 -12.25 -6.50 21.05
C VAL A 108 -12.82 -7.81 21.52
N GLU A 109 -14.14 -7.91 21.56
CA GLU A 109 -14.86 -9.13 21.86
C GLU A 109 -15.44 -9.67 20.55
N HIS A 110 -15.25 -10.96 20.30
CA HIS A 110 -15.88 -11.70 19.22
C HIS A 110 -16.80 -12.75 19.82
N LEU A 111 -18.02 -12.85 19.28
CA LEU A 111 -19.02 -13.81 19.71
C LEU A 111 -19.49 -14.67 18.52
N GLY A 112 -19.58 -15.97 18.74
CA GLY A 112 -20.02 -16.96 17.76
C GLY A 112 -18.90 -17.55 16.92
N VAL A 113 -19.25 -18.45 16.01
CA VAL A 113 -18.32 -19.15 15.11
C VAL A 113 -18.65 -18.83 13.66
N HIS A 114 -17.63 -18.69 12.82
CA HIS A 114 -17.77 -18.50 11.39
C HIS A 114 -18.11 -19.81 10.68
N GLY A 115 -19.40 -20.06 10.44
CA GLY A 115 -19.89 -21.23 9.69
C GLY A 115 -19.66 -21.18 8.17
N HIS A 116 -18.68 -20.42 7.68
CA HIS A 116 -18.40 -20.24 6.26
C HIS A 116 -16.90 -20.10 5.99
N ALA A 117 -16.48 -20.36 4.75
CA ALA A 117 -15.09 -20.19 4.35
C ALA A 117 -14.61 -18.73 4.54
N CYS A 118 -13.34 -18.57 4.92
CA CYS A 118 -12.73 -17.26 5.07
C CYS A 118 -12.73 -16.52 3.72
N PRO A 119 -13.33 -15.32 3.61
CA PRO A 119 -13.32 -14.56 2.37
C PRO A 119 -11.90 -14.20 1.92
N ILE A 120 -11.68 -14.19 0.61
CA ILE A 120 -10.40 -13.74 0.03
C ILE A 120 -10.24 -12.23 0.26
N VAL A 121 -9.14 -11.84 0.89
CA VAL A 121 -8.82 -10.43 1.17
C VAL A 121 -8.06 -9.84 -0.02
N ASN A 122 -8.70 -8.95 -0.77
CA ASN A 122 -8.06 -8.30 -1.93
C ASN A 122 -7.15 -7.12 -1.55
N LYS A 123 -7.11 -6.75 -0.28
CA LYS A 123 -6.30 -5.62 0.23
C LYS A 123 -5.13 -6.21 1.01
N ALA A 124 -3.92 -5.74 0.67
CA ALA A 124 -2.73 -6.04 1.45
C ALA A 124 -2.97 -5.67 2.92
N ASP A 125 -2.51 -6.54 3.81
CA ASP A 125 -2.65 -6.31 5.24
C ASP A 125 -1.60 -5.29 5.73
N HIS A 126 -1.62 -4.98 7.02
CA HIS A 126 -0.66 -4.02 7.57
C HIS A 126 0.79 -4.52 7.52
N PHE A 127 1.03 -5.83 7.67
CA PHE A 127 2.37 -6.40 7.64
C PHE A 127 2.94 -6.38 6.23
N ASP A 128 2.13 -6.68 5.22
CA ASP A 128 2.47 -6.57 3.81
C ASP A 128 2.78 -5.12 3.42
N ARG A 129 2.01 -4.16 3.95
CA ARG A 129 2.30 -2.72 3.78
C ARG A 129 3.60 -2.31 4.47
N ALA A 130 3.88 -2.83 5.67
CA ALA A 130 5.14 -2.57 6.37
C ALA A 130 6.34 -3.15 5.60
N ALA A 131 6.22 -4.38 5.07
CA ALA A 131 7.25 -4.99 4.23
C ALA A 131 7.47 -4.19 2.93
N LEU A 132 6.39 -3.73 2.29
CA LEU A 132 6.47 -2.84 1.13
C LEU A 132 7.21 -1.54 1.49
N ARG A 133 6.93 -0.95 2.65
CA ARG A 133 7.63 0.23 3.15
C ARG A 133 9.12 -0.01 3.31
N THR A 134 9.54 -1.14 3.88
CA THR A 134 10.96 -1.49 3.99
C THR A 134 11.64 -1.56 2.62
N ILE A 135 11.01 -2.24 1.65
CA ILE A 135 11.57 -2.39 0.30
C ILE A 135 11.70 -1.03 -0.41
N ILE A 136 10.69 -0.17 -0.29
CA ILE A 136 10.70 1.17 -0.89
C ILE A 136 11.72 2.06 -0.21
N SER A 137 11.86 1.99 1.11
CA SER A 137 12.85 2.77 1.87
C SER A 137 14.28 2.40 1.47
N GLN A 138 14.54 1.12 1.17
CA GLN A 138 15.83 0.64 0.66
C GLN A 138 16.06 0.98 -0.82
N ASN A 139 14.99 1.25 -1.58
CA ASN A 139 15.06 1.47 -3.03
C ASN A 139 14.16 2.64 -3.47
N PRO A 140 14.34 3.86 -2.92
CA PRO A 140 13.42 4.98 -3.16
C PRO A 140 13.36 5.38 -4.63
N GLN A 141 14.44 5.12 -5.38
CA GLN A 141 14.60 5.35 -6.82
C GLN A 141 13.71 4.49 -7.71
N LYS A 142 13.34 3.28 -7.25
CA LYS A 142 12.65 2.32 -8.10
C LYS A 142 11.23 2.78 -8.38
N SER A 143 10.86 2.81 -9.66
CA SER A 143 9.50 3.13 -10.07
C SER A 143 8.53 2.02 -9.65
N ALA A 144 7.23 2.34 -9.58
CA ALA A 144 6.21 1.33 -9.27
C ALA A 144 6.27 0.14 -10.23
N MET A 145 6.51 0.37 -11.52
CA MET A 145 6.64 -0.71 -12.50
C MET A 145 7.87 -1.58 -12.22
N GLN A 146 9.01 -0.97 -11.89
CA GLN A 146 10.22 -1.71 -11.54
C GLN A 146 10.04 -2.55 -10.26
N LEU A 147 9.28 -2.04 -9.29
CA LEU A 147 8.93 -2.79 -8.07
C LEU A 147 8.01 -3.98 -8.37
N VAL A 148 7.02 -3.81 -9.25
CA VAL A 148 6.07 -4.86 -9.65
C VAL A 148 6.73 -5.95 -10.47
N VAL A 149 7.51 -5.60 -11.48
CA VAL A 149 8.16 -6.59 -12.37
C VAL A 149 9.29 -7.29 -11.64
N GLY A 150 10.04 -6.57 -10.79
CA GLY A 150 11.34 -7.03 -10.29
C GLY A 150 12.40 -6.99 -11.41
N LYS A 151 13.68 -6.99 -11.06
CA LYS A 151 14.76 -7.22 -12.03
C LYS A 151 15.41 -8.58 -11.73
N PRO A 152 15.51 -9.48 -12.71
CA PRO A 152 16.34 -10.67 -12.55
C PRO A 152 17.81 -10.27 -12.61
N GLY A 153 18.53 -10.45 -11.50
CA GLY A 153 19.99 -10.35 -11.43
C GLY A 153 20.57 -8.94 -11.37
N VAL A 154 21.75 -8.86 -10.74
CA VAL A 154 22.66 -7.72 -10.55
C VAL A 154 22.43 -6.85 -9.30
N ASP A 155 21.24 -6.30 -9.02
CA ASP A 155 21.08 -5.36 -7.88
C ASP A 155 19.95 -5.73 -6.90
N GLY A 156 20.19 -6.72 -6.03
CA GLY A 156 19.58 -6.87 -4.69
C GLY A 156 18.06 -7.11 -4.56
N CYS A 157 17.20 -6.57 -5.41
CA CYS A 157 15.76 -6.87 -5.42
C CYS A 157 15.50 -8.16 -6.20
N LYS A 158 15.86 -9.29 -5.57
CA LYS A 158 15.45 -10.63 -6.02
C LYS A 158 13.93 -10.86 -5.90
N PHE A 159 13.18 -9.92 -5.31
CA PHE A 159 11.78 -10.05 -4.95
C PHE A 159 10.91 -8.99 -5.64
N SER A 160 9.97 -9.45 -6.47
CA SER A 160 8.85 -8.63 -6.94
C SER A 160 7.89 -8.38 -5.78
N VAL A 161 7.37 -7.15 -5.65
CA VAL A 161 6.39 -6.84 -4.59
C VAL A 161 5.09 -7.65 -4.72
N ARG A 162 4.82 -8.25 -5.90
CA ARG A 162 3.71 -9.17 -6.12
C ARG A 162 3.80 -10.42 -5.25
N GLN A 163 5.00 -10.81 -4.84
CA GLN A 163 5.22 -11.97 -3.95
C GLN A 163 4.85 -11.66 -2.50
N LEU A 164 4.84 -10.39 -2.09
CA LEU A 164 4.36 -9.98 -0.75
C LEU A 164 2.85 -10.15 -0.67
N HIS A 165 2.12 -9.56 -1.63
CA HIS A 165 0.68 -9.67 -1.68
C HIS A 165 0.17 -9.57 -3.12
N SER A 166 -0.85 -10.37 -3.45
CA SER A 166 -1.44 -10.42 -4.81
C SER A 166 -1.89 -9.05 -5.31
N SER A 167 -2.35 -8.18 -4.42
CA SER A 167 -2.76 -6.81 -4.76
C SER A 167 -1.65 -5.93 -5.29
N PHE A 168 -0.39 -6.20 -4.94
CA PHE A 168 0.75 -5.45 -5.42
C PHE A 168 1.17 -5.85 -6.83
N GLY A 169 0.45 -6.76 -7.50
CA GLY A 169 0.54 -6.90 -8.96
C GLY A 169 -0.05 -5.71 -9.73
N ASN A 170 -0.88 -4.87 -9.09
CA ASN A 170 -1.44 -3.67 -9.71
C ASN A 170 -0.46 -2.49 -9.59
N LYS A 171 0.09 -2.03 -10.72
CA LYS A 171 1.02 -0.90 -10.83
C LYS A 171 0.50 0.35 -10.13
N ASP A 172 -0.74 0.75 -10.42
CA ASP A 172 -1.28 2.03 -9.95
C ASP A 172 -1.46 2.01 -8.43
N ARG A 173 -1.85 0.85 -7.88
CA ARG A 173 -1.90 0.64 -6.43
C ARG A 173 -0.53 0.74 -5.78
N VAL A 174 0.51 0.14 -6.39
CA VAL A 174 1.89 0.26 -5.90
C VAL A 174 2.41 1.69 -6.04
N ALA A 175 2.07 2.41 -7.12
CA ALA A 175 2.43 3.81 -7.30
C ALA A 175 1.80 4.72 -6.24
N TYR A 176 0.54 4.47 -5.88
CA TYR A 176 -0.12 5.17 -4.78
C TYR A 176 0.60 4.96 -3.46
N PHE A 177 0.83 3.70 -3.05
CA PHE A 177 1.50 3.41 -1.78
C PHE A 177 2.94 3.90 -1.76
N ARG A 178 3.67 3.80 -2.87
CA ARG A 178 5.03 4.34 -2.98
C ARG A 178 5.05 5.84 -2.72
N ARG A 179 4.08 6.58 -3.26
CA ARG A 179 3.99 8.02 -3.04
C ARG A 179 3.74 8.36 -1.57
N GLU A 180 2.74 7.72 -0.97
CA GLU A 180 2.42 7.87 0.47
C GLU A 180 3.64 7.57 1.34
N ILE A 181 4.36 6.47 1.06
CA ILE A 181 5.55 6.08 1.81
C ILE A 181 6.71 7.08 1.63
N LEU A 182 6.94 7.56 0.41
CA LEU A 182 8.00 8.55 0.17
C LEU A 182 7.67 9.90 0.81
N GLU A 183 6.41 10.34 0.74
CA GLU A 183 5.94 11.53 1.46
C GLU A 183 6.15 11.40 2.97
N GLU A 184 5.84 10.24 3.57
CA GLU A 184 6.12 9.94 4.98
C GLU A 184 7.61 9.95 5.34
N LEU A 185 8.49 9.68 4.37
CA LEU A 185 9.95 9.76 4.51
C LEU A 185 10.49 11.17 4.21
N GLY A 186 9.61 12.16 4.02
CA GLY A 186 9.99 13.55 3.75
C GLY A 186 10.39 13.79 2.29
N VAL A 187 9.95 12.93 1.37
CA VAL A 187 10.36 12.96 -0.04
C VAL A 187 9.16 13.23 -0.93
N THR A 188 9.06 14.44 -1.45
CA THR A 188 8.02 14.79 -2.42
C THR A 188 8.34 14.11 -3.75
N VAL A 189 7.51 13.13 -4.13
CA VAL A 189 7.61 12.50 -5.43
C VAL A 189 7.16 13.54 -6.47
N PRO A 190 7.95 13.82 -7.53
CA PRO A 190 7.61 14.86 -8.47
C PRO A 190 6.21 14.65 -9.06
N CYS A 191 5.30 15.56 -8.77
CA CYS A 191 4.00 15.68 -9.45
C CYS A 191 4.14 16.77 -10.51
N HIS A 192 3.44 16.60 -11.63
CA HIS A 192 3.39 17.52 -12.77
C HIS A 192 3.51 19.00 -12.35
N GLY A 193 4.60 19.66 -12.80
CA GLY A 193 4.89 21.07 -12.54
C GLY A 193 6.18 21.32 -11.76
N ASP A 194 6.41 20.56 -10.69
CA ASP A 194 7.50 20.81 -9.73
C ASP A 194 8.61 19.74 -9.78
N MET A 195 8.99 19.35 -11.00
CA MET A 195 10.01 18.30 -11.21
C MET A 195 11.32 18.65 -10.52
N SER A 196 11.68 19.93 -10.48
CA SER A 196 12.89 20.45 -9.86
C SER A 196 12.87 20.40 -8.34
N ILE A 197 11.75 20.76 -7.70
CA ILE A 197 11.63 20.74 -6.22
C ILE A 197 11.61 19.29 -5.72
N GLY A 198 10.83 18.43 -6.38
CA GLY A 198 10.78 17.01 -6.04
C GLY A 198 12.14 16.32 -6.21
N LEU A 199 12.89 16.66 -7.26
CA LEU A 199 14.24 16.13 -7.46
C LEU A 199 15.22 16.67 -6.39
N MET A 200 15.19 17.97 -6.06
CA MET A 200 16.04 18.56 -5.02
C MET A 200 15.85 17.91 -3.64
N GLN A 201 14.60 17.72 -3.20
CA GLN A 201 14.32 17.09 -1.91
C GLN A 201 14.73 15.62 -1.88
N PHE A 202 14.41 14.91 -2.96
CA PHE A 202 14.78 13.51 -3.12
C PHE A 202 16.30 13.30 -3.09
N HIS A 203 17.06 14.23 -3.66
CA HIS A 203 18.52 14.27 -3.57
C HIS A 203 19.05 14.61 -2.18
N GLN A 204 18.47 15.61 -1.50
CA GLN A 204 18.82 15.95 -0.11
C GLN A 204 18.63 14.76 0.85
N THR A 205 17.57 13.98 0.66
CA THR A 205 17.22 12.86 1.56
C THR A 205 17.97 11.57 1.23
N PHE A 206 18.28 11.29 -0.04
CA PHE A 206 18.78 9.96 -0.47
C PHE A 206 20.10 9.94 -1.27
N GLY A 207 20.72 11.07 -1.65
CA GLY A 207 22.06 10.99 -2.27
C GLY A 207 22.64 12.27 -2.89
N THR A 208 23.80 12.68 -2.35
CA THR A 208 25.08 13.11 -2.99
C THR A 208 25.06 13.73 -4.39
N THR A 209 24.18 14.70 -4.65
CA THR A 209 24.30 15.59 -5.81
C THR A 209 24.58 17.02 -5.37
N VAL A 210 25.51 17.66 -6.06
CA VAL A 210 25.86 19.07 -5.87
C VAL A 210 25.14 19.88 -6.95
N VAL A 211 24.49 20.99 -6.57
CA VAL A 211 24.02 21.98 -7.55
C VAL A 211 25.26 22.62 -8.18
N LYS A 212 25.46 22.44 -9.49
CA LYS A 212 26.66 22.93 -10.20
C LYS A 212 26.47 24.35 -10.70
N SER A 213 25.29 24.68 -11.23
CA SER A 213 24.96 26.03 -11.65
C SER A 213 23.46 26.27 -11.50
N SER A 214 23.08 27.49 -11.14
CA SER A 214 21.69 27.91 -11.17
C SER A 214 21.60 29.39 -11.49
N SER A 215 20.74 29.75 -12.43
CA SER A 215 20.39 31.12 -12.75
C SER A 215 18.88 31.23 -12.89
N MET A 216 18.31 32.28 -12.32
CA MET A 216 16.88 32.59 -12.35
C MET A 216 16.60 33.87 -13.17
N GLN A 217 17.60 34.38 -13.88
CA GLN A 217 17.40 35.49 -14.79
C GLN A 217 16.60 35.01 -16.01
N PHE A 218 15.61 35.79 -16.44
CA PHE A 218 14.75 35.44 -17.57
C PHE A 218 15.52 35.10 -18.86
N SER A 219 16.66 35.76 -19.09
CA SER A 219 17.53 35.54 -20.26
C SER A 219 18.42 34.29 -20.16
N ASN A 220 18.54 33.68 -18.97
CA ASN A 220 19.43 32.53 -18.74
C ASN A 220 18.91 31.68 -17.59
N MET A 221 17.63 31.30 -17.62
CA MET A 221 17.04 30.52 -16.55
C MET A 221 17.44 29.05 -16.68
N HIS A 222 18.29 28.57 -15.78
CA HIS A 222 18.74 27.18 -15.77
C HIS A 222 19.05 26.71 -14.35
N ILE A 223 18.92 25.40 -14.10
CA ILE A 223 19.45 24.76 -12.90
C ILE A 223 20.11 23.46 -13.36
N SER A 224 21.38 23.30 -13.05
CA SER A 224 22.21 22.14 -13.40
C SER A 224 22.60 21.37 -12.15
N TRP A 225 22.33 20.07 -12.15
CA TRP A 225 22.68 19.16 -11.07
C TRP A 225 23.66 18.11 -11.57
N ALA A 226 24.63 17.74 -10.72
CA ALA A 226 25.56 16.66 -11.01
C ALA A 226 25.66 15.72 -9.81
N THR A 227 25.68 14.41 -10.07
CA THR A 227 26.09 13.42 -9.07
C THR A 227 27.56 13.63 -8.74
N GLN A 228 28.04 13.14 -7.60
CA GLN A 228 29.46 13.22 -7.26
C GLN A 228 30.36 12.67 -8.40
N PHE A 229 29.99 11.54 -8.99
CA PHE A 229 30.68 10.97 -10.15
C PHE A 229 30.70 11.92 -11.38
N MET A 230 29.56 12.57 -11.68
CA MET A 230 29.48 13.55 -12.75
C MET A 230 30.28 14.82 -12.41
N ALA A 231 30.29 15.22 -11.14
CA ALA A 231 31.00 16.39 -10.64
C ALA A 231 32.52 16.23 -10.73
N GLU A 232 33.02 15.01 -10.49
CA GLU A 232 34.42 14.61 -10.63
C GLU A 232 34.88 14.46 -12.09
N ARG A 233 33.93 14.34 -13.03
CA ARG A 233 34.18 14.19 -14.47
C ARG A 233 33.65 15.33 -15.32
N VAL A 234 33.33 16.47 -14.69
CA VAL A 234 33.14 17.71 -15.45
C VAL A 234 34.51 18.05 -16.03
N ALA A 235 34.70 17.80 -17.31
CA ALA A 235 35.82 18.34 -18.04
C ALA A 235 35.62 19.86 -18.13
N ASP A 236 36.66 20.63 -17.80
CA ASP A 236 36.64 22.07 -18.07
C ASP A 236 36.50 22.27 -19.58
N PHE A 237 35.34 22.77 -19.99
CA PHE A 237 35.08 23.10 -21.39
C PHE A 237 35.98 24.22 -21.92
N GLU A 238 36.76 24.88 -21.05
CA GLU A 238 37.76 25.87 -21.45
C GLU A 238 38.90 25.27 -22.31
N ASP A 239 39.15 23.96 -22.25
CA ASP A 239 40.17 23.31 -23.07
C ASP A 239 39.71 22.96 -24.49
N LEU A 240 38.43 23.17 -24.83
CA LEU A 240 37.92 22.98 -26.19
C LEU A 240 37.95 24.26 -27.04
N SER A 241 38.34 25.41 -26.46
CA SER A 241 38.62 26.62 -27.25
C SER A 241 40.06 26.56 -27.79
N GLY A 242 40.30 25.64 -28.73
CA GLY A 242 41.52 25.46 -29.54
C GLY A 242 42.67 26.43 -29.28
N ARG A 243 43.37 26.30 -28.14
CA ARG A 243 44.69 26.92 -27.99
C ARG A 243 45.64 26.12 -28.86
N LYS A 244 46.21 26.78 -29.87
CA LYS A 244 47.37 26.27 -30.58
C LYS A 244 48.47 26.01 -29.55
N LEU A 245 48.85 24.74 -29.42
CA LEU A 245 50.11 24.38 -28.77
C LEU A 245 51.24 24.68 -29.77
N GLY A 246 52.17 25.55 -29.35
CA GLY A 246 53.36 26.02 -30.09
C GLY A 246 53.19 27.48 -30.52
N GLU A 247 54.10 28.43 -30.26
CA GLU A 247 55.55 28.43 -29.98
C GLU A 247 55.91 29.86 -29.48
N PRO A 248 57.15 30.21 -29.09
CA PRO A 248 58.17 29.53 -28.28
C PRO A 248 58.18 30.03 -26.81
#